data_AF-G5E383-F1
#
_entry.id   AF-G5E383-F1
#
_cell.length_a   1.000
_cell.length_b   1.000
_cell.length_c   1.000
_cell.angle_alpha   90.00
_cell.angle_beta   90.00
_cell.angle_gamma   90.00
#
_symmetry.space_group_name_H-M   'P 1'
#
loop_
_entity.id
_entity.type
_entity.pdbx_description
1 polymer ?
#
loop_
_entity_poly.entity_id
_entity_poly.type
_entity_poly.pdbx_seq_one_letter_code
_entity_poly.pdbx_strand_id
1 'polypeptide(L)'
;QNAHPISCFLSWCEMMGLELNPKVYISTEGTVSQYGMLAREDLPTGELLFVVPRSAILSQNTTRIPPMMVPVADLLNHVTQHNAHLEFTPDCLRMITVKPVQAGQEVFNTYGQMANWQLLHMYGFTEPHPQN
;
A
#
# COMPACT_ATOMS: atom_id res chain seq x y z
N GLN A 1 11.25 16.17 21.34
CA GLN A 1 10.18 16.60 20.43
C GLN A 1 10.55 16.12 19.02
N ASN A 2 10.35 14.84 18.71
CA ASN A 2 10.51 14.28 17.37
C ASN A 2 9.34 13.31 17.19
N ALA A 3 8.16 13.85 16.93
CA ALA A 3 7.06 13.03 16.46
C ALA A 3 7.44 12.56 15.05
N HIS A 4 7.60 11.25 14.89
CA HIS A 4 7.97 10.64 13.61
C HIS A 4 6.89 11.02 12.58
N PRO A 5 7.21 11.50 11.37
CA PRO A 5 6.19 11.87 10.36
C PRO A 5 5.14 10.78 10.13
N ILE A 6 5.56 9.51 10.23
CA ILE A 6 4.71 8.32 10.16
C ILE A 6 3.67 8.30 11.29
N SER A 7 4.04 8.62 12.54
CA SER A 7 3.09 8.56 13.64
C SER A 7 1.98 9.59 13.47
N CYS A 8 2.32 10.80 13.00
CA CYS A 8 1.32 11.82 12.69
C CYS A 8 0.39 11.39 11.54
N PHE A 9 0.95 10.77 10.50
CA PHE A 9 0.17 10.25 9.38
C PHE A 9 -0.78 9.12 9.81
N LEU A 10 -0.32 8.17 10.63
CA LEU A 10 -1.15 7.08 11.15
C LEU A 10 -2.27 7.59 12.05
N SER A 11 -1.98 8.57 12.92
CA SER A 11 -3.02 9.22 13.74
C SER A 11 -4.05 9.96 12.89
N TRP A 12 -3.64 10.60 11.80
CA TRP A 12 -4.58 11.19 10.85
C TRP A 12 -5.42 10.12 10.13
N CYS A 13 -4.81 9.00 9.73
CA CYS A 13 -5.53 7.88 9.12
C CYS A 13 -6.63 7.34 10.06
N GLU A 14 -6.30 7.12 11.33
CA GLU A 14 -7.25 6.67 12.35
C GLU A 14 -8.41 7.67 12.52
N MET A 15 -8.11 8.97 12.57
CA MET A 15 -9.14 10.03 12.63
C MET A 15 -10.07 10.03 11.39
N MET A 16 -9.57 9.62 10.22
CA MET A 16 -10.35 9.50 8.99
C MET A 16 -11.11 8.17 8.87
N GLY A 17 -11.02 7.29 9.89
CA GLY A 17 -11.66 5.97 9.90
C GLY A 17 -10.93 4.91 9.08
N LEU A 18 -9.63 5.11 8.81
CA LEU A 18 -8.77 4.12 8.19
C LEU A 18 -8.19 3.22 9.29
N GLU A 19 -8.58 1.95 9.29
CA GLU A 19 -8.11 0.95 10.23
C GLU A 19 -7.02 0.08 9.61
N LEU A 20 -5.86 0.00 10.25
CA LEU A 20 -4.78 -0.92 9.88
C LEU A 20 -4.90 -2.21 10.70
N ASN A 21 -4.64 -3.35 10.05
CA ASN A 21 -4.52 -4.63 10.73
C ASN A 21 -3.34 -4.59 11.71
N PRO A 22 -3.52 -5.00 12.99
CA PRO A 22 -2.45 -4.98 13.98
C PRO A 22 -1.25 -5.86 13.61
N LYS A 23 -1.44 -6.84 12.71
CA LYS A 23 -0.38 -7.71 12.19
C LYS A 23 0.50 -7.04 11.14
N VAL A 24 0.28 -5.78 10.78
CA VAL A 24 1.16 -5.03 9.87
C VAL A 24 1.69 -3.75 10.51
N TYR A 25 2.76 -3.20 9.92
CA TYR A 25 3.30 -1.90 10.29
C TYR A 25 4.03 -1.25 9.13
N ILE A 26 4.17 0.08 9.20
CA ILE A 26 4.93 0.87 8.24
C ILE A 26 6.35 1.04 8.76
N SER A 27 7.34 0.80 7.91
CA SER A 27 8.76 0.94 8.23
C SER A 27 9.51 1.56 7.05
N THR A 28 10.72 2.05 7.33
CA THR A 28 11.73 2.36 6.31
C THR A 28 12.90 1.36 6.30
N GLU A 29 12.98 0.52 7.33
CA GLU A 29 13.97 -0.54 7.45
C GLU A 29 13.35 -1.86 7.01
N GLY A 30 14.09 -2.62 6.19
CA GLY A 30 13.64 -3.90 5.65
C GLY A 30 12.72 -3.78 4.43
N THR A 31 12.59 -2.58 3.86
CA THR A 31 11.75 -2.31 2.68
C THR A 31 12.59 -2.11 1.42
N VAL A 32 12.06 -2.47 0.26
CA VAL A 32 12.74 -2.32 -1.04
C VAL A 32 13.02 -0.86 -1.38
N SER A 33 12.12 0.07 -1.01
CA SER A 33 12.30 1.50 -1.25
C SER A 33 11.63 2.34 -0.17
N GLN A 34 12.38 3.31 0.37
CA GLN A 34 11.92 4.32 1.34
C GLN A 34 10.95 3.79 2.40
N TYR A 35 9.64 3.94 2.19
CA TYR A 35 8.59 3.46 3.08
C TYR A 35 7.94 2.21 2.48
N GLY A 36 7.56 1.28 3.34
CA GLY A 36 6.83 0.08 2.96
C GLY A 36 6.04 -0.48 4.14
N MET A 37 5.17 -1.44 3.85
CA MET A 37 4.38 -2.14 4.85
C MET A 37 4.97 -3.52 5.09
N LEU A 38 5.25 -3.91 6.33
CA LEU A 38 5.73 -5.24 6.67
C LEU A 38 4.75 -5.99 7.56
N ALA A 39 4.81 -7.31 7.47
CA ALA A 39 4.10 -8.22 8.35
C ALA A 39 4.81 -8.34 9.70
N ARG A 40 4.08 -8.16 10.81
CA ARG A 40 4.54 -8.49 12.17
C ARG A 40 4.41 -9.97 12.48
N GLU A 41 3.40 -10.60 11.88
CA GLU A 41 3.01 -11.99 12.08
C GLU A 41 2.71 -12.63 10.72
N ASP A 42 2.59 -13.96 10.68
CA ASP A 42 2.20 -14.66 9.47
C ASP A 42 0.77 -14.28 9.04
N LEU A 43 0.62 -13.85 7.79
CA LEU A 43 -0.64 -13.45 7.18
C LEU A 43 -1.09 -14.55 6.21
N PRO A 44 -2.28 -15.15 6.39
CA PRO A 44 -2.81 -16.09 5.41
C PRO A 44 -3.25 -15.38 4.12
N THR A 45 -3.59 -16.13 3.09
CA THR A 45 -4.23 -15.58 1.88
C THR A 45 -5.65 -15.12 2.20
N GLY A 46 -6.05 -13.96 1.67
CA GLY A 46 -7.35 -13.34 1.93
C GLY A 46 -7.41 -12.51 3.22
N GLU A 47 -6.28 -12.30 3.89
CA GLU A 47 -6.21 -11.47 5.10
C GLU A 47 -6.40 -10.00 4.73
N LEU A 48 -7.30 -9.32 5.43
CA LEU A 48 -7.54 -7.90 5.28
C LEU A 48 -6.43 -7.09 5.96
N LEU A 49 -5.73 -6.24 5.20
CA LEU A 49 -4.61 -5.46 5.72
C LEU A 49 -5.02 -4.07 6.20
N PHE A 50 -5.87 -3.38 5.44
CA PHE A 50 -6.47 -2.11 5.86
C PHE A 50 -7.67 -1.77 4.98
N VAL A 51 -8.52 -0.87 5.48
CA VAL A 51 -9.68 -0.33 4.76
C VAL A 51 -9.56 1.17 4.67
N VAL A 52 -9.69 1.72 3.47
CA VAL A 52 -9.69 3.16 3.21
C VAL A 52 -11.12 3.59 2.85
N PRO A 53 -11.81 4.37 3.71
CA PRO A 53 -13.10 4.95 3.38
C PRO A 53 -12.98 5.88 2.17
N ARG A 54 -13.99 5.92 1.28
CA ARG A 54 -13.96 6.80 0.11
C ARG A 54 -13.86 8.30 0.45
N SER A 55 -14.34 8.70 1.61
CA SER A 55 -14.19 10.08 2.12
C SER A 55 -12.74 10.49 2.39
N ALA A 56 -11.85 9.52 2.64
CA ALA A 56 -10.43 9.76 2.86
C ALA A 56 -9.61 9.78 1.55
N ILE A 57 -10.22 9.39 0.42
CA ILE A 57 -9.55 9.35 -0.89
C ILE A 57 -9.53 10.76 -1.47
N LEU A 58 -8.33 11.21 -1.84
CA LEU A 58 -8.21 12.42 -2.64
C LEU A 58 -8.57 12.05 -4.08
N SER A 59 -9.65 12.62 -4.62
CA SER A 59 -10.14 12.34 -5.97
C SER A 59 -10.62 13.61 -6.65
N GLN A 60 -10.92 13.54 -7.94
CA GLN A 60 -11.51 14.66 -8.69
C GLN A 60 -12.85 15.16 -8.12
N ASN A 61 -13.53 14.31 -7.34
CA ASN A 61 -14.79 14.66 -6.67
C ASN A 61 -14.56 15.38 -5.34
N THR A 62 -13.35 15.33 -4.77
CA THR A 62 -12.96 16.00 -3.52
C THR A 62 -11.97 17.14 -3.74
N THR A 63 -11.21 17.17 -4.85
CA THR A 63 -10.27 18.24 -5.26
C THR A 63 -10.11 18.30 -6.79
N ARG A 64 -9.64 19.41 -7.39
CA ARG A 64 -9.44 19.53 -8.85
C ARG A 64 -8.19 18.83 -9.42
N ILE A 65 -7.66 17.81 -8.74
CA ILE A 65 -6.38 17.16 -9.11
C ILE A 65 -6.64 15.76 -9.69
N PRO A 66 -6.33 15.50 -10.98
CA PRO A 66 -6.00 14.15 -11.47
C PRO A 66 -4.54 13.81 -11.07
N PRO A 67 -4.19 12.58 -10.63
CA PRO A 67 -4.98 11.37 -10.40
C PRO A 67 -5.45 11.21 -8.92
N MET A 68 -6.23 10.16 -8.62
CA MET A 68 -6.66 9.85 -7.25
C MET A 68 -5.47 9.43 -6.37
N MET A 69 -5.40 9.89 -5.12
CA MET A 69 -4.43 9.42 -4.12
C MET A 69 -5.15 8.63 -3.04
N VAL A 70 -4.63 7.45 -2.71
CA VAL A 70 -5.20 6.53 -1.73
C VAL A 70 -4.22 6.45 -0.55
N PRO A 71 -4.54 7.09 0.60
CA PRO A 71 -3.69 7.04 1.77
C PRO A 71 -3.35 5.60 2.16
N VAL A 72 -2.12 5.38 2.63
CA VAL A 72 -1.54 4.07 3.00
C VAL A 72 -1.30 3.14 1.81
N ALA A 73 -2.22 3.02 0.86
CA ALA A 73 -2.03 2.20 -0.33
C ALA A 73 -0.85 2.69 -1.20
N ASP A 74 -0.69 4.01 -1.32
CA ASP A 74 0.42 4.62 -2.06
C ASP A 74 1.79 4.46 -1.36
N LEU A 75 1.81 3.98 -0.11
CA LEU A 75 3.06 3.64 0.60
C LEU A 75 3.53 2.21 0.32
N LEU A 76 2.70 1.35 -0.27
CA LEU A 76 3.13 -0.01 -0.58
C LEU A 76 3.97 -0.01 -1.85
N ASN A 77 5.15 -0.62 -1.77
CA ASN A 77 5.99 -0.84 -2.94
C ASN A 77 5.31 -1.80 -3.93
N HIS A 78 5.55 -1.57 -5.21
CA HIS A 78 5.03 -2.44 -6.27
C HIS A 78 6.06 -3.48 -6.69
N VAL A 79 5.59 -4.72 -6.82
CA VAL A 79 6.33 -5.77 -7.50
C VAL A 79 5.38 -6.60 -8.38
N THR A 80 5.82 -7.04 -9.54
CA THR A 80 5.10 -7.99 -10.42
C THR A 80 4.68 -9.26 -9.67
N GLN A 81 5.57 -9.81 -8.85
CA GLN A 81 5.30 -10.91 -7.90
C GLN A 81 4.68 -10.41 -6.58
N HIS A 82 3.64 -9.60 -6.65
CA HIS A 82 2.88 -9.11 -5.50
C HIS A 82 2.29 -10.23 -4.61
N ASN A 83 2.05 -9.85 -3.35
CA ASN A 83 1.39 -10.67 -2.33
C ASN A 83 0.13 -9.99 -1.75
N ALA A 84 -0.19 -8.75 -2.17
CA ALA A 84 -1.45 -8.07 -1.87
C ALA A 84 -1.97 -7.26 -3.08
N HIS A 85 -3.28 -7.01 -3.12
CA HIS A 85 -3.90 -6.11 -4.09
C HIS A 85 -5.00 -5.27 -3.44
N LEU A 86 -5.35 -4.17 -4.12
CA LEU A 86 -6.41 -3.27 -3.72
C LEU A 86 -7.74 -3.67 -4.38
N GLU A 87 -8.75 -3.95 -3.58
CA GLU A 87 -10.12 -4.20 -4.01
C GLU A 87 -10.98 -2.94 -3.86
N PHE A 88 -11.74 -2.64 -4.90
CA PHE A 88 -12.69 -1.53 -4.92
C PHE A 88 -14.08 -2.04 -4.57
N THR A 89 -14.62 -1.57 -3.45
CA THR A 89 -16.02 -1.78 -3.08
C THR A 89 -16.81 -0.47 -3.23
N PRO A 90 -18.16 -0.50 -3.22
CA PRO A 90 -18.97 0.71 -3.28
C PRO A 90 -18.72 1.71 -2.14
N ASP A 91 -18.32 1.24 -0.97
CA ASP A 91 -18.22 2.08 0.23
C ASP A 91 -16.76 2.41 0.59
N CYS A 92 -15.82 1.53 0.26
CA CYS A 92 -14.42 1.64 0.64
C CYS A 92 -13.47 0.93 -0.33
N LEU A 93 -12.18 1.16 -0.15
CA LEU A 93 -11.11 0.39 -0.77
C LEU A 93 -10.48 -0.51 0.29
N ARG A 94 -10.16 -1.75 -0.07
CA ARG A 94 -9.64 -2.75 0.86
C ARG A 94 -8.36 -3.33 0.31
N MET A 95 -7.29 -3.33 1.09
CA MET A 95 -6.06 -4.03 0.73
C MET A 95 -6.10 -5.44 1.32
N ILE A 96 -5.93 -6.47 0.48
CA ILE A 96 -6.07 -7.87 0.87
C ILE A 96 -4.87 -8.67 0.37
N THR A 97 -4.41 -9.65 1.14
CA THR A 97 -3.35 -10.56 0.69
C THR A 97 -3.87 -11.55 -0.36
N VAL A 98 -3.11 -11.75 -1.43
CA VAL A 98 -3.36 -12.77 -2.46
C VAL A 98 -2.51 -14.01 -2.28
N LYS A 99 -1.48 -13.93 -1.43
CA LYS A 99 -0.56 -15.03 -1.09
C LYS A 99 -0.23 -14.95 0.40
N PRO A 100 0.21 -16.06 1.03
CA PRO A 100 0.72 -16.00 2.40
C PRO A 100 1.94 -15.08 2.49
N VAL A 101 2.01 -14.28 3.56
CA VAL A 101 3.15 -13.40 3.85
C VAL A 101 3.70 -13.78 5.23
N GLN A 102 4.99 -14.08 5.32
CA GLN A 102 5.61 -14.48 6.58
C GLN A 102 5.94 -13.26 7.43
N ALA A 103 5.99 -13.45 8.75
CA ALA A 103 6.46 -12.43 9.68
C ALA A 103 7.82 -11.85 9.24
N GLY A 104 7.94 -10.52 9.21
CA GLY A 104 9.11 -9.78 8.76
C GLY A 104 9.21 -9.56 7.25
N GLN A 105 8.33 -10.15 6.43
CA GLN A 105 8.30 -9.87 4.99
C GLN A 105 7.53 -8.59 4.67
N GLU A 106 7.98 -7.91 3.61
CA GLU A 106 7.29 -6.76 3.05
C GLU A 106 6.03 -7.20 2.27
N VAL A 107 4.97 -6.42 2.43
CA VAL A 107 3.73 -6.52 1.66
C VAL A 107 3.90 -5.70 0.39
N PHE A 108 3.82 -6.38 -0.75
CA PHE A 108 3.95 -5.79 -2.06
C PHE A 108 2.60 -5.71 -2.74
N ASN A 109 2.26 -4.52 -3.21
CA ASN A 109 1.07 -4.26 -4.01
C ASN A 109 1.33 -4.53 -5.49
N THR A 110 0.26 -4.66 -6.28
CA THR A 110 0.32 -4.63 -7.74
C THR A 110 -0.30 -3.36 -8.31
N TYR A 111 0.40 -2.70 -9.22
CA TYR A 111 -0.16 -1.67 -10.09
C TYR A 111 -0.82 -2.27 -11.35
N GLY A 112 -0.80 -3.60 -11.49
CA GLY A 112 -1.27 -4.35 -12.65
C GLY A 112 -0.11 -4.98 -13.43
N GLN A 113 -0.41 -5.59 -14.58
CA GLN A 113 0.62 -6.03 -15.53
C GLN A 113 1.18 -4.81 -16.25
N MET A 114 2.33 -4.32 -15.78
CA MET A 114 3.03 -3.19 -16.37
C MET A 114 4.43 -3.60 -16.81
N ALA A 115 4.76 -3.34 -18.06
CA ALA A 115 6.09 -3.53 -18.59
C ALA A 115 7.09 -2.55 -17.94
N ASN A 116 8.38 -2.91 -17.88
CA ASN A 116 9.44 -2.04 -17.34
C ASN A 116 9.45 -0.60 -17.91
N TRP A 117 9.12 -0.40 -19.19
CA TRP A 117 9.05 0.94 -19.76
C TRP A 117 7.88 1.76 -19.18
N GLN A 118 6.75 1.11 -18.84
CA GLN A 118 5.60 1.75 -18.19
C GLN A 118 5.94 2.10 -16.75
N LEU A 119 6.61 1.19 -16.03
CA LEU A 119 7.09 1.45 -14.67
C LEU A 119 8.05 2.64 -14.63
N LEU A 120 9.00 2.70 -15.56
CA LEU A 120 9.94 3.80 -15.64
C LEU A 120 9.25 5.12 -15.98
N HIS A 121 8.34 5.11 -16.95
CA HIS A 121 7.61 6.31 -17.39
C HIS A 121 6.68 6.87 -16.31
N MET A 122 5.94 6.01 -15.61
CA MET A 122 4.89 6.41 -14.68
C MET A 122 5.39 6.57 -13.24
N TYR A 123 6.36 5.76 -12.83
CA TYR A 123 6.77 5.63 -11.42
C TYR A 123 8.28 5.79 -11.20
N GLY A 124 9.07 5.94 -12.26
CA GLY A 124 10.51 6.26 -12.16
C GLY A 124 11.39 5.09 -11.72
N PHE A 125 10.93 3.84 -11.83
CA PHE A 125 11.73 2.65 -11.50
C PHE A 125 11.50 1.50 -12.50
N THR A 126 12.36 0.48 -12.46
CA THR A 126 12.25 -0.76 -13.26
C THR A 126 12.51 -1.97 -12.38
N GLU A 127 11.99 -3.13 -12.76
CA GLU A 127 12.26 -4.41 -12.12
C GLU A 127 13.38 -5.20 -12.82
N PRO A 128 14.14 -6.04 -12.09
CA PRO A 128 15.15 -6.91 -12.68
C PRO A 128 14.52 -8.01 -13.56
N HIS A 129 15.05 -8.18 -14.78
CA HIS A 129 14.67 -9.29 -15.67
C HIS A 129 15.04 -10.66 -15.03
N PRO A 130 14.21 -11.72 -15.15
CA PRO A 130 13.02 -11.89 -16.01
C PRO A 130 11.69 -11.65 -15.28
N GLN A 131 11.69 -10.90 -14.18
CA GLN A 131 10.47 -10.75 -13.36
C GLN A 131 9.42 -9.86 -14.03
N ASN A 132 9.75 -9.21 -15.16
CA ASN A 132 8.89 -8.32 -15.93
C ASN A 132 9.09 -8.50 -17.44
#